data_AF-A0A8D0WIM2-F1
#
_entry.id   AF-A0A8D0WIM2-F1
#
_cell.length_a   1.000
_cell.length_b   1.000
_cell.length_c   1.000
_cell.angle_alpha   90.00
_cell.angle_beta   90.00
_cell.angle_gamma   90.00
#
_symmetry.space_group_name_H-M   'P 1'
#
loop_
_entity.id
_entity.type
_entity.pdbx_description
1 polymer ?
#
loop_
_entity_poly.entity_id
_entity_poly.type
_entity_poly.pdbx_seq_one_letter_code
_entity_poly.pdbx_strand_id
1 'polypeptide(L)'
;LLVFPTVFKTSFIRHEVVGEYSHLFTVHGSDPSLQPYMLLAHIDVVPAPDEGWDVPPFSGLERDGFIYGRGTIDNKNSLMGILQSLELLLIRNYIPRRSFFIALGHDEEVMGVNGAQKISALLQARGVQLAFIVDEGSFIFDGFIPGLKNPFAMVSVSEKGLINLMLQVNTTPGHSSAPPKETSIGILAAAVNRLEQTPMPNMFGDGPTKMALQELANEFSFPTNLFLSNMWLFRPLVSRLMERNFVTNALVRTTTALTMFNSGIKVTPPP
;
A
#
# COMPACT_ATOMS: atom_id res chain seq x y z
N LEU A 1 22.31 14.77 -16.36
CA LEU A 1 22.34 15.71 -15.21
C LEU A 1 21.68 14.99 -14.04
N LEU A 2 22.39 14.78 -12.93
CA LEU A 2 21.79 14.20 -11.71
C LEU A 2 20.89 15.27 -11.08
N VAL A 3 19.62 14.95 -10.84
CA VAL A 3 18.63 15.88 -10.24
C VAL A 3 19.01 16.27 -8.81
N PHE A 4 19.77 15.42 -8.10
CA PHE A 4 20.21 15.61 -6.71
C PHE A 4 21.75 15.52 -6.56
N PRO A 5 22.53 16.40 -7.21
CA PRO A 5 23.97 16.25 -7.30
C PRO A 5 24.70 16.33 -5.95
N THR A 6 24.15 17.05 -4.97
CA THR A 6 24.79 17.21 -3.65
C THR A 6 24.64 15.94 -2.82
N VAL A 7 23.47 15.28 -2.86
CA VAL A 7 23.25 13.97 -2.22
C VAL A 7 24.32 12.95 -2.64
N PHE A 8 24.63 12.86 -3.94
CA PHE A 8 25.62 11.89 -4.45
C PHE A 8 27.09 12.29 -4.24
N LYS A 9 27.38 13.55 -3.94
CA LYS A 9 28.77 14.05 -3.76
C LYS A 9 29.16 14.23 -2.29
N THR A 10 28.19 14.25 -1.38
CA THR A 10 28.44 14.51 0.04
C THR A 10 29.19 13.36 0.69
N SER A 11 30.33 13.66 1.31
CA SER A 11 31.27 12.66 1.84
C SER A 11 30.71 11.80 2.99
N PHE A 12 29.78 12.34 3.77
CA PHE A 12 29.13 11.60 4.86
C PHE A 12 27.88 10.84 4.40
N ILE A 13 27.65 10.74 3.09
CA ILE A 13 26.61 9.91 2.50
C ILE A 13 27.26 8.77 1.72
N ARG A 14 26.94 7.53 2.11
CA ARG A 14 27.31 6.34 1.37
C ARG A 14 26.11 5.89 0.53
N HIS A 15 26.28 5.81 -0.79
CA HIS A 15 25.30 5.24 -1.71
C HIS A 15 25.72 3.84 -2.15
N GLU A 16 24.78 2.91 -2.12
CA GLU A 16 24.94 1.53 -2.58
C GLU A 16 23.76 1.14 -3.46
N VAL A 17 24.02 0.32 -4.48
CA VAL A 17 22.96 -0.31 -5.28
C VAL A 17 22.78 -1.74 -4.79
N VAL A 18 21.54 -2.14 -4.50
CA VAL A 18 21.18 -3.44 -3.91
C VAL A 18 20.15 -4.13 -4.79
N GLY A 19 20.39 -5.40 -5.12
CA GLY A 19 19.47 -6.16 -5.98
C GLY A 19 19.35 -5.57 -7.38
N GLU A 20 20.48 -5.14 -7.95
CA GLU A 20 20.62 -4.54 -9.30
C GLU A 20 20.09 -3.11 -9.47
N TYR A 21 18.90 -2.80 -8.94
CA TYR A 21 18.22 -1.52 -9.23
C TYR A 21 17.81 -0.72 -7.99
N SER A 22 17.81 -1.32 -6.79
CA SER A 22 17.41 -0.58 -5.57
C SER A 22 18.55 0.30 -5.07
N HIS A 23 18.22 1.44 -4.49
CA HIS A 23 19.20 2.36 -3.95
C HIS A 23 19.12 2.40 -2.42
N LEU A 24 20.27 2.25 -1.76
CA LEU A 24 20.42 2.44 -0.32
C LEU A 24 21.39 3.58 -0.07
N PHE A 25 20.92 4.63 0.61
CA PHE A 25 21.75 5.72 1.10
C PHE A 25 21.89 5.58 2.61
N THR A 26 23.13 5.63 3.10
CA THR A 26 23.44 5.77 4.53
C THR A 26 23.93 7.19 4.75
N VAL A 27 23.14 7.99 5.47
CA VAL A 27 23.49 9.37 5.83
C VAL A 27 24.04 9.36 7.26
N HIS A 28 25.34 9.58 7.40
CA HIS A 28 26.01 9.58 8.69
C HIS A 28 25.74 10.89 9.42
N GLY A 29 25.14 10.79 10.61
CA GLY A 29 24.92 11.93 11.49
C GLY A 29 26.13 12.23 12.38
N SER A 30 26.10 13.39 13.03
CA SER A 30 27.18 13.85 13.91
C SER A 30 27.27 13.09 15.24
N ASP A 31 26.19 12.43 15.67
CA ASP A 31 26.09 11.74 16.96
C ASP A 31 25.87 10.22 16.75
N PRO A 32 26.94 9.40 16.80
CA PRO A 32 26.85 7.97 16.56
C PRO A 32 26.17 7.19 17.70
N SER A 33 25.90 7.84 18.85
CA SER A 33 25.17 7.22 19.96
C SER A 33 23.67 7.11 19.69
N LEU A 34 23.16 7.88 18.72
CA LEU A 34 21.74 7.87 18.37
C LEU A 34 21.44 6.75 17.38
N GLN A 35 20.53 5.86 17.76
CA GLN A 35 20.05 4.80 16.89
C GLN A 35 19.43 5.36 15.59
N PRO A 36 19.82 4.89 14.40
CA PRO A 36 19.35 5.46 13.14
C PRO A 36 17.87 5.18 12.87
N TYR A 37 17.25 5.97 11.99
CA TYR A 37 15.92 5.67 11.42
C TYR A 37 16.05 5.44 9.91
N MET A 38 14.97 5.05 9.26
CA MET A 38 14.95 4.79 7.82
C MET A 38 13.73 5.42 7.16
N LEU A 39 13.95 6.04 6.00
CA LEU A 39 12.92 6.54 5.11
C LEU A 39 12.86 5.63 3.89
N LEU A 40 11.67 5.20 3.52
CA LEU A 40 11.40 4.28 2.42
C LEU A 40 10.60 4.99 1.34
N ALA A 41 10.84 4.57 0.10
CA ALA A 41 9.98 4.82 -1.04
C ALA A 41 10.26 3.73 -2.08
N HIS A 42 9.44 3.64 -3.12
CA HIS A 42 9.70 2.78 -4.26
C HIS A 42 9.76 3.57 -5.58
N ILE A 43 10.49 3.04 -6.55
CA ILE A 43 10.74 3.67 -7.86
C ILE A 43 9.92 3.05 -8.99
N ASP A 44 9.47 1.82 -8.80
CA ASP A 44 8.60 1.13 -9.73
C ASP A 44 7.18 1.69 -9.69
N VAL A 45 6.38 1.27 -10.66
CA VAL A 45 5.01 1.71 -10.85
C VAL A 45 4.25 0.61 -11.55
N VAL A 46 2.95 0.46 -11.27
CA VAL A 46 2.09 -0.42 -12.08
C VAL A 46 2.01 0.04 -13.55
N PRO A 47 1.66 -0.88 -14.49
CA PRO A 47 1.42 -0.54 -15.88
C PRO A 47 0.40 0.59 -16.07
N ALA A 48 0.63 1.42 -17.10
CA ALA A 48 -0.25 2.51 -17.48
C ALA A 48 -0.35 2.55 -19.02
N PRO A 49 -1.29 1.82 -19.65
CA PRO A 49 -1.57 2.00 -21.06
C PRO A 49 -2.15 3.40 -21.29
N ASP A 50 -1.98 3.96 -22.50
CA ASP A 50 -2.53 5.28 -22.85
C ASP A 50 -4.06 5.32 -22.81
N GLU A 51 -4.72 4.17 -22.98
CA GLU A 51 -6.17 4.05 -22.92
C GLU A 51 -6.71 4.43 -21.53
N GLY A 52 -7.69 5.34 -21.49
CA GLY A 52 -8.32 5.82 -20.26
C GLY A 52 -7.58 6.98 -19.57
N TRP A 53 -6.46 7.44 -20.12
CA TRP A 53 -5.76 8.64 -19.63
C TRP A 53 -6.11 9.89 -20.44
N ASP A 54 -6.41 10.99 -19.75
CA ASP A 54 -6.62 12.30 -20.40
C ASP A 54 -5.33 12.89 -20.99
N VAL A 55 -4.17 12.47 -20.46
CA VAL A 55 -2.83 12.93 -20.85
C VAL A 55 -1.86 11.75 -20.80
N PRO A 56 -0.78 11.72 -21.60
CA PRO A 56 0.12 10.58 -21.60
C PRO A 56 0.63 10.25 -20.18
N PRO A 57 0.54 8.98 -19.73
CA PRO A 57 0.72 8.60 -18.32
C PRO A 57 2.10 8.93 -17.77
N PHE A 58 3.13 9.00 -18.63
CA PHE A 58 4.50 9.30 -18.22
C PHE A 58 4.96 10.71 -18.62
N SER A 59 4.02 11.61 -18.96
CA SER A 59 4.34 12.99 -19.33
C SER A 59 4.74 13.86 -18.12
N GLY A 60 4.17 13.58 -16.94
CA GLY A 60 4.33 14.46 -15.77
C GLY A 60 3.73 15.85 -15.99
N LEU A 61 2.67 15.96 -16.80
CA LEU A 61 2.07 17.24 -17.17
C LEU A 61 1.50 17.95 -15.93
N GLU A 62 1.94 19.19 -15.71
CA GLU A 62 1.28 20.07 -14.75
C GLU A 62 0.06 20.75 -15.40
N ARG A 63 -1.11 20.61 -14.79
CA ARG A 63 -2.38 21.22 -15.22
C ARG A 63 -3.26 21.49 -14.01
N ASP A 64 -3.85 22.69 -13.95
CA ASP A 64 -4.78 23.12 -12.89
C ASP A 64 -4.23 22.97 -11.45
N GLY A 65 -2.91 23.13 -11.29
CA GLY A 65 -2.23 22.96 -9.99
C GLY A 65 -1.97 21.51 -9.59
N PHE A 66 -2.23 20.55 -10.48
CA PHE A 66 -1.96 19.12 -10.28
C PHE A 66 -0.91 18.62 -11.27
N ILE A 67 -0.12 17.63 -10.86
CA ILE A 67 0.80 16.92 -11.75
C ILE A 67 0.14 15.59 -12.13
N TYR A 68 -0.14 15.43 -13.42
CA TYR A 68 -0.73 14.22 -13.97
C TYR A 68 0.37 13.27 -14.44
N GLY A 69 0.38 12.06 -13.87
CA GLY A 69 1.25 10.99 -14.34
C GLY A 69 1.28 9.78 -13.42
N ARG A 70 1.53 8.60 -14.00
CA ARG A 70 1.77 7.35 -13.28
C ARG A 70 3.00 7.50 -12.39
N GLY A 71 2.81 7.20 -11.11
CA GLY A 71 3.85 7.32 -10.10
C GLY A 71 3.75 8.59 -9.25
N THR A 72 2.94 9.58 -9.64
CA THR A 72 2.90 10.88 -8.94
C THR A 72 2.41 10.79 -7.51
N ILE A 73 1.45 9.90 -7.22
CA ILE A 73 0.92 9.66 -5.87
C ILE A 73 1.58 8.43 -5.22
N ASP A 74 1.84 7.40 -6.01
CA ASP A 74 2.33 6.09 -5.58
C ASP A 74 3.50 5.65 -6.49
N ASN A 75 4.76 5.81 -6.08
CA ASN A 75 5.22 6.45 -4.84
C ASN A 75 6.31 7.52 -5.05
N LYS A 76 6.39 8.09 -6.25
CA LYS A 76 7.47 9.01 -6.63
C LYS A 76 7.38 10.36 -5.91
N ASN A 77 6.22 10.78 -5.41
CA ASN A 77 6.11 11.95 -4.53
C ASN A 77 6.98 11.80 -3.28
N SER A 78 6.92 10.67 -2.58
CA SER A 78 7.68 10.41 -1.36
C SER A 78 9.17 10.39 -1.65
N LEU A 79 9.57 9.70 -2.73
CA LEU A 79 10.95 9.70 -3.21
C LEU A 79 11.46 11.11 -3.47
N MET A 80 10.70 11.90 -4.25
CA MET A 80 11.09 13.27 -4.60
C MET A 80 11.13 14.16 -3.34
N GLY A 81 10.17 14.03 -2.44
CA GLY A 81 10.13 14.76 -1.17
C GLY A 81 11.34 14.47 -0.28
N ILE A 82 11.71 13.19 -0.14
CA ILE A 82 12.88 12.76 0.65
C ILE A 82 14.17 13.33 0.06
N LEU A 83 14.42 13.09 -1.23
CA LEU A 83 15.68 13.48 -1.87
C LEU A 83 15.80 15.01 -2.02
N GLN A 84 14.72 15.69 -2.38
CA GLN A 84 14.69 17.16 -2.49
C GLN A 84 14.93 17.84 -1.13
N SER A 85 14.33 17.31 -0.07
CA SER A 85 14.54 17.83 1.29
C SER A 85 15.99 17.66 1.73
N LEU A 86 16.57 16.48 1.49
CA LEU A 86 17.97 16.23 1.81
C LEU A 86 18.91 17.13 0.99
N GLU A 87 18.71 17.21 -0.33
CA GLU A 87 19.49 18.09 -1.20
C GLU A 87 19.46 19.55 -0.72
N LEU A 88 18.28 20.08 -0.39
CA LEU A 88 18.12 21.45 0.12
C LEU A 88 18.85 21.66 1.45
N LEU A 89 18.78 20.70 2.37
CA LEU A 89 19.48 20.75 3.64
C LEU A 89 21.00 20.74 3.44
N LEU A 90 21.51 19.88 2.56
CA LEU A 90 22.94 19.77 2.27
C LEU A 90 23.49 21.04 1.60
N ILE A 91 22.76 21.65 0.67
CA ILE A 91 23.12 22.93 0.04
C ILE A 91 23.25 24.05 1.10
N ARG A 92 22.50 23.95 2.20
CA ARG A 92 22.57 24.86 3.35
C ARG A 92 23.60 24.45 4.41
N ASN A 93 24.51 23.52 4.07
CA ASN A 93 25.54 22.97 4.96
C ASN A 93 24.98 22.33 6.24
N TYR A 94 23.76 21.81 6.19
CA TYR A 94 23.18 21.08 7.31
C TYR A 94 23.84 19.70 7.44
N ILE A 95 24.24 19.35 8.66
CA ILE A 95 24.69 18.01 9.02
C ILE A 95 23.64 17.44 9.99
N PRO A 96 23.02 16.29 9.67
CA PRO A 96 22.04 15.69 10.55
C PRO A 96 22.70 15.24 11.86
N ARG A 97 21.99 15.39 12.98
CA ARG A 97 22.48 14.90 14.26
C ARG A 97 22.44 13.38 14.35
N ARG A 98 21.30 12.78 13.97
CA ARG A 98 21.05 11.33 13.97
C ARG A 98 21.31 10.77 12.58
N SER A 99 22.05 9.67 12.49
CA SER A 99 22.22 8.94 11.24
C SER A 99 20.87 8.39 10.75
N PHE A 100 20.70 8.28 9.43
CA PHE A 100 19.51 7.64 8.88
C PHE A 100 19.79 6.99 7.55
N PHE A 101 18.89 6.10 7.15
CA PHE A 101 18.92 5.42 5.87
C PHE A 101 17.82 5.96 4.96
N ILE A 102 18.07 5.98 3.66
CA ILE A 102 17.03 6.10 2.63
C ILE A 102 17.11 4.83 1.79
N ALA A 103 16.03 4.07 1.69
CA ALA A 103 15.94 2.97 0.74
C ALA A 103 14.88 3.23 -0.31
N LEU A 104 15.26 3.05 -1.57
CA LEU A 104 14.41 3.17 -2.73
C LEU A 104 14.32 1.78 -3.38
N GLY A 105 13.22 1.07 -3.13
CA GLY A 105 12.93 -0.26 -3.70
C GLY A 105 12.49 -0.16 -5.16
N HIS A 106 12.71 -1.20 -5.97
CA HIS A 106 12.45 -1.18 -7.41
C HIS A 106 11.40 -2.20 -7.89
N ASP A 107 10.78 -2.92 -6.96
CA ASP A 107 9.88 -4.02 -7.25
C ASP A 107 8.76 -4.15 -6.20
N GLU A 108 8.41 -3.06 -5.53
CA GLU A 108 7.38 -3.05 -4.47
C GLU A 108 6.02 -3.52 -5.02
N GLU A 109 5.65 -3.04 -6.20
CA GLU A 109 4.38 -3.32 -6.88
C GLU A 109 4.27 -4.81 -7.28
N VAL A 110 5.38 -5.54 -7.18
CA VAL A 110 5.49 -6.99 -7.40
C VAL A 110 6.11 -7.71 -6.18
N MET A 111 5.77 -7.24 -4.97
CA MET A 111 6.05 -7.83 -3.64
C MET A 111 7.41 -7.49 -3.00
N GLY A 112 8.27 -6.70 -3.63
CA GLY A 112 9.50 -6.18 -3.02
C GLY A 112 10.60 -7.23 -2.73
N VAL A 113 10.52 -8.42 -3.34
CA VAL A 113 11.38 -9.59 -3.05
C VAL A 113 12.84 -9.33 -3.46
N ASN A 114 13.06 -8.60 -4.55
CA ASN A 114 14.39 -8.30 -5.06
C ASN A 114 14.96 -6.98 -4.55
N GLY A 115 14.12 -6.05 -4.12
CA GLY A 115 14.54 -4.77 -3.58
C GLY A 115 14.52 -4.73 -2.06
N ALA A 116 13.34 -4.45 -1.49
CA ALA A 116 13.17 -4.21 -0.06
C ALA A 116 13.67 -5.40 0.80
N GLN A 117 13.36 -6.64 0.40
CA GLN A 117 13.79 -7.83 1.13
C GLN A 117 15.33 -7.99 1.12
N LYS A 118 16.01 -7.68 0.01
CA LYS A 118 17.48 -7.74 -0.07
C LYS A 118 18.14 -6.63 0.74
N ILE A 119 17.58 -5.42 0.73
CA ILE A 119 18.04 -4.32 1.60
C ILE A 119 17.89 -4.71 3.07
N SER A 120 16.75 -5.27 3.46
CA SER A 120 16.50 -5.76 4.81
C SER A 120 17.54 -6.80 5.24
N ALA A 121 17.78 -7.83 4.41
CA ALA A 121 18.79 -8.85 4.67
C ALA A 121 20.22 -8.26 4.79
N LEU A 122 20.55 -7.29 3.95
CA LEU A 122 21.85 -6.59 4.00
C LEU A 122 22.02 -5.81 5.31
N LEU A 123 21.01 -5.05 5.73
CA LEU A 123 21.04 -4.29 6.98
C LEU A 123 21.08 -5.22 8.21
N GLN A 124 20.33 -6.32 8.16
CA GLN A 124 20.37 -7.36 9.19
C GLN A 124 21.75 -8.00 9.32
N ALA A 125 22.38 -8.36 8.19
CA ALA A 125 23.74 -8.91 8.18
C ALA A 125 24.79 -7.93 8.74
N ARG A 126 24.52 -6.62 8.64
CA ARG A 126 25.35 -5.54 9.23
C ARG A 126 25.03 -5.27 10.70
N GLY A 127 24.06 -5.96 11.30
CA GLY A 127 23.63 -5.73 12.68
C GLY A 127 22.98 -4.36 12.89
N VAL A 128 22.43 -3.75 11.84
CA VAL A 128 21.78 -2.44 11.94
C VAL A 128 20.48 -2.57 12.70
N GLN A 129 20.32 -1.76 13.74
CA GLN A 129 19.07 -1.59 14.46
C GLN A 129 18.49 -0.21 14.16
N LEU A 130 17.22 -0.17 13.77
CA LEU A 130 16.50 1.06 13.45
C LEU A 130 15.58 1.45 14.59
N ALA A 131 15.51 2.74 14.92
CA ALA A 131 14.57 3.26 15.91
C ALA A 131 13.13 3.22 15.38
N PHE A 132 12.94 3.50 14.09
CA PHE A 132 11.68 3.38 13.36
C PHE A 132 11.95 3.41 11.85
N ILE A 133 10.94 3.04 11.08
CA ILE A 133 10.86 3.22 9.64
C ILE A 133 9.69 4.14 9.31
N VAL A 134 9.84 4.95 8.27
CA VAL A 134 8.73 5.70 7.66
C VAL A 134 8.65 5.26 6.21
N ASP A 135 7.50 4.72 5.85
CA ASP A 135 7.16 4.34 4.49
C ASP A 135 6.14 5.31 3.90
N GLU A 136 5.62 5.02 2.70
CA GLU A 136 4.70 5.88 1.95
C GLU A 136 3.53 6.45 2.76
N GLY A 137 3.10 5.72 3.79
CA GLY A 137 2.04 6.17 4.68
C GLY A 137 0.70 6.25 3.96
N SER A 138 -0.04 7.32 4.19
CA SER A 138 -1.33 7.55 3.53
C SER A 138 -1.46 9.02 3.16
N PHE A 139 -2.55 9.34 2.48
CA PHE A 139 -2.76 10.67 1.91
C PHE A 139 -3.25 11.66 2.97
N ILE A 140 -3.19 12.94 2.61
CA ILE A 140 -4.02 13.95 3.27
C ILE A 140 -5.42 13.80 2.68
N PHE A 141 -6.37 13.42 3.53
CA PHE A 141 -7.76 13.23 3.13
C PHE A 141 -8.50 14.55 3.32
N ASP A 142 -9.04 15.07 2.22
CA ASP A 142 -9.92 16.24 2.21
C ASP A 142 -11.27 15.85 1.61
N GLY A 143 -12.36 16.13 2.32
CA GLY A 143 -13.72 15.75 1.91
C GLY A 143 -14.00 14.25 1.77
N PHE A 144 -13.06 13.38 2.18
CA PHE A 144 -13.18 11.92 2.01
C PHE A 144 -14.25 11.29 2.91
N ILE A 145 -14.39 11.81 4.14
CA ILE A 145 -15.38 11.32 5.09
C ILE A 145 -16.53 12.34 5.21
N PRO A 146 -17.77 11.96 4.84
CA PRO A 146 -18.92 12.84 4.99
C PRO A 146 -19.08 13.33 6.43
N GLY A 147 -19.17 14.66 6.60
CA GLY A 147 -19.36 15.30 7.91
C GLY A 147 -18.07 15.66 8.64
N LEU A 148 -16.90 15.32 8.10
CA LEU A 148 -15.60 15.81 8.55
C LEU A 148 -15.23 17.07 7.75
N LYS A 149 -15.04 18.20 8.42
CA LYS A 149 -14.86 19.50 7.74
C LYS A 149 -13.41 19.82 7.41
N ASN A 150 -12.48 19.36 8.22
CA ASN A 150 -11.06 19.70 8.10
C ASN A 150 -10.32 18.55 7.42
N PRO A 151 -9.33 18.86 6.56
CA PRO A 151 -8.45 17.83 6.03
C PRO A 151 -7.64 17.21 7.17
N PHE A 152 -7.36 15.92 7.06
CA PHE A 152 -6.56 15.19 8.06
C PHE A 152 -5.50 14.32 7.40
N ALA A 153 -4.35 14.22 8.07
CA ALA A 153 -3.29 13.30 7.69
C ALA A 153 -3.45 12.00 8.50
N MET A 154 -3.43 10.86 7.82
CA MET A 154 -3.49 9.56 8.48
C MET A 154 -2.09 8.99 8.67
N VAL A 155 -1.75 8.65 9.92
CA VAL A 155 -0.52 7.93 10.26
C VAL A 155 -0.85 6.44 10.34
N SER A 156 -0.49 5.70 9.30
CA SER A 156 -0.67 4.26 9.24
C SER A 156 0.40 3.56 10.07
N VAL A 157 -0.03 2.77 11.05
CA VAL A 157 0.86 1.97 11.94
C VAL A 157 0.77 0.47 11.70
N SER A 158 -0.09 0.06 10.76
CA SER A 158 -0.33 -1.33 10.41
C SER A 158 -0.92 -1.42 9.01
N GLU A 159 -0.61 -2.49 8.30
CA GLU A 159 -1.21 -2.86 7.03
C GLU A 159 -1.91 -4.22 7.13
N LYS A 160 -2.77 -4.53 6.16
CA LYS A 160 -3.36 -5.87 6.03
C LYS A 160 -2.39 -6.73 5.23
N GLY A 161 -2.16 -7.95 5.68
CA GLY A 161 -1.48 -8.96 4.85
C GLY A 161 -2.32 -9.33 3.63
N LEU A 162 -1.64 -9.79 2.58
CA LEU A 162 -2.23 -10.28 1.34
C LEU A 162 -1.88 -11.75 1.12
N ILE A 163 -2.84 -12.51 0.58
CA ILE A 163 -2.63 -13.86 0.07
C ILE A 163 -3.39 -14.02 -1.24
N ASN A 164 -2.69 -14.55 -2.26
CA ASN A 164 -3.29 -14.94 -3.53
C ASN A 164 -3.47 -16.46 -3.56
N LEU A 165 -4.69 -16.92 -3.86
CA LEU A 165 -5.05 -18.34 -3.92
C LEU A 165 -5.53 -18.71 -5.33
N MET A 166 -5.08 -19.86 -5.82
CA MET A 166 -5.57 -20.46 -7.07
C MET A 166 -6.46 -21.66 -6.73
N LEU A 167 -7.73 -21.58 -7.11
CA LEU A 167 -8.67 -22.69 -6.99
C LEU A 167 -8.75 -23.44 -8.32
N GLN A 168 -8.46 -24.74 -8.32
CA GLN A 168 -8.50 -25.57 -9.51
C GLN A 168 -9.34 -26.83 -9.27
N VAL A 169 -10.20 -27.14 -10.24
CA VAL A 169 -11.01 -28.37 -10.26
C VAL A 169 -10.69 -29.15 -11.52
N ASN A 170 -10.20 -30.38 -11.35
CA ASN A 170 -9.92 -31.30 -12.45
C ASN A 170 -10.97 -32.41 -12.46
N THR A 171 -11.69 -32.54 -13.57
CA THR A 171 -12.69 -33.61 -13.78
C THR A 171 -12.38 -34.34 -15.08
N THR A 172 -12.79 -35.60 -15.20
CA THR A 172 -12.70 -36.35 -16.45
C THR A 172 -13.55 -35.67 -17.54
N PRO A 173 -13.00 -35.42 -18.74
CA PRO A 173 -13.78 -34.87 -19.86
C PRO A 173 -14.95 -35.78 -20.22
N GLY A 174 -16.16 -35.22 -20.30
CA GLY A 174 -17.38 -35.92 -20.71
C GLY A 174 -17.85 -35.45 -22.09
N HIS A 175 -18.59 -36.29 -22.81
CA HIS A 175 -19.24 -35.89 -24.06
C HIS A 175 -20.32 -34.84 -23.76
N SER A 176 -20.38 -33.76 -24.52
CA SER A 176 -21.31 -32.64 -24.28
C SER A 176 -22.78 -33.06 -24.31
N SER A 177 -23.12 -34.09 -25.10
CA SER A 177 -24.47 -34.67 -25.18
C SER A 177 -24.80 -35.70 -24.08
N ALA A 178 -23.83 -36.12 -23.27
CA ALA A 178 -24.02 -37.03 -22.13
C ALA A 178 -23.19 -36.53 -20.93
N PRO A 179 -23.52 -35.34 -20.38
CA PRO A 179 -22.70 -34.71 -19.38
C PRO A 179 -22.74 -35.50 -18.06
N PRO A 180 -21.63 -35.53 -17.29
CA PRO A 180 -21.64 -36.02 -15.93
C PRO A 180 -22.57 -35.17 -15.05
N LYS A 181 -23.03 -35.74 -13.93
CA LYS A 181 -23.93 -35.06 -12.98
C LYS A 181 -23.38 -33.71 -12.49
N GLU A 182 -22.07 -33.62 -12.32
CA GLU A 182 -21.38 -32.39 -11.94
C GLU A 182 -20.27 -32.09 -12.94
N THR A 183 -20.21 -30.85 -13.40
CA THR A 183 -19.13 -30.35 -14.28
C THR A 183 -18.09 -29.62 -13.44
N SER A 184 -16.84 -29.55 -13.91
CA SER A 184 -15.80 -28.73 -13.27
C SER A 184 -16.24 -27.27 -13.10
N ILE A 185 -16.95 -26.72 -14.09
CA ILE A 185 -17.54 -25.38 -14.02
C ILE A 185 -18.57 -25.28 -12.90
N GLY A 186 -19.50 -26.24 -12.79
CA GLY A 186 -20.52 -26.24 -11.74
C GLY A 186 -19.92 -26.33 -10.34
N ILE A 187 -18.93 -27.19 -10.14
CA ILE A 187 -18.22 -27.33 -8.85
C ILE A 187 -17.49 -26.03 -8.51
N LEU A 188 -16.74 -25.45 -9.45
CA LEU A 188 -15.98 -24.24 -9.22
C LEU A 188 -16.91 -23.03 -8.98
N ALA A 189 -17.99 -22.90 -9.73
CA ALA A 189 -19.00 -21.86 -9.54
C ALA A 189 -19.67 -21.97 -8.16
N ALA A 190 -19.99 -23.18 -7.70
CA ALA A 190 -20.54 -23.40 -6.36
C ALA A 190 -19.53 -23.03 -5.26
N ALA A 191 -18.25 -23.36 -5.46
CA ALA A 191 -17.18 -22.99 -4.52
C ALA A 191 -16.98 -21.47 -4.45
N VAL A 192 -16.92 -20.81 -5.60
CA VAL A 192 -16.83 -19.34 -5.73
C VAL A 192 -18.01 -18.66 -5.07
N ASN A 193 -19.25 -19.08 -5.38
CA ASN A 193 -20.44 -18.52 -4.76
C ASN A 193 -20.42 -18.70 -3.22
N ARG A 194 -19.95 -19.85 -2.72
CA ARG A 194 -19.81 -20.06 -1.27
C ARG A 194 -18.82 -19.07 -0.64
N LEU A 195 -17.71 -18.75 -1.32
CA LEU A 195 -16.73 -17.77 -0.83
C LEU A 195 -17.34 -16.36 -0.76
N GLU A 196 -18.08 -15.94 -1.77
CA GLU A 196 -18.73 -14.62 -1.78
C GLU A 196 -19.83 -14.50 -0.73
N GLN A 197 -20.60 -15.57 -0.51
CA GLN A 197 -21.68 -15.63 0.49
C GLN A 197 -21.18 -15.81 1.93
N THR A 198 -19.90 -16.09 2.12
CA THR A 198 -19.30 -16.34 3.46
C THR A 198 -18.19 -15.32 3.73
N PRO A 199 -18.53 -14.03 3.96
CA PRO A 199 -17.52 -13.04 4.29
C PRO A 199 -16.84 -13.36 5.62
N MET A 200 -15.56 -12.99 5.72
CA MET A 200 -14.77 -13.15 6.94
C MET A 200 -15.40 -12.38 8.13
N PRO A 201 -15.12 -12.77 9.38
CA PRO A 201 -15.69 -12.07 10.53
C PRO A 201 -15.27 -10.60 10.58
N ASN A 202 -16.17 -9.76 11.10
CA ASN A 202 -15.85 -8.38 11.43
C ASN A 202 -14.99 -8.34 12.71
N MET A 203 -13.83 -7.72 12.60
CA MET A 203 -12.83 -7.61 13.67
C MET A 203 -12.82 -6.24 14.34
N PHE A 204 -13.82 -5.39 14.07
CA PHE A 204 -13.89 -4.05 14.65
C PHE A 204 -13.97 -4.07 16.18
N GLY A 205 -13.18 -3.21 16.80
CA GLY A 205 -13.33 -2.78 18.18
C GLY A 205 -12.07 -2.79 19.03
N ASP A 206 -10.96 -3.26 18.46
CA ASP A 206 -9.62 -3.15 19.02
C ASP A 206 -8.64 -2.74 17.90
N GLY A 207 -7.50 -2.17 18.26
CA GLY A 207 -6.44 -1.81 17.31
C GLY A 207 -6.57 -0.43 16.64
N PRO A 208 -5.76 -0.17 15.59
CA PRO A 208 -5.55 1.16 15.01
C PRO A 208 -6.80 1.82 14.44
N THR A 209 -7.69 1.06 13.79
CA THR A 209 -8.93 1.60 13.21
C THR A 209 -9.82 2.26 14.27
N LYS A 210 -9.93 1.63 15.45
CA LYS A 210 -10.69 2.23 16.56
C LYS A 210 -10.00 3.49 17.08
N MET A 211 -8.68 3.46 17.26
CA MET A 211 -7.91 4.61 17.72
C MET A 211 -8.08 5.80 16.76
N ALA A 212 -7.98 5.57 15.45
CA ALA A 212 -8.18 6.60 14.43
C ALA A 212 -9.59 7.21 14.49
N LEU A 213 -10.64 6.38 14.59
CA LEU A 213 -12.02 6.88 14.71
C LEU A 213 -12.28 7.66 16.00
N GLN A 214 -11.64 7.26 17.11
CA GLN A 214 -11.76 7.97 18.39
C GLN A 214 -11.03 9.32 18.34
N GLU A 215 -9.85 9.38 17.72
CA GLU A 215 -9.10 10.63 17.56
C GLU A 215 -9.87 11.63 16.68
N LEU A 216 -10.48 11.13 15.58
CA LEU A 216 -11.29 11.95 14.69
C LEU A 216 -12.65 12.33 15.28
N ALA A 217 -13.08 11.75 16.41
CA ALA A 217 -14.43 11.95 16.94
C ALA A 217 -14.77 13.44 17.17
N ASN A 218 -13.80 14.22 17.64
CA ASN A 218 -13.96 15.66 17.95
C ASN A 218 -14.14 16.54 16.72
N GLU A 219 -13.76 16.05 15.55
CA GLU A 219 -13.91 16.77 14.28
C GLU A 219 -15.30 16.56 13.65
N PHE A 220 -16.09 15.61 14.16
CA PHE A 220 -17.46 15.39 13.72
C PHE A 220 -18.48 16.20 14.54
N SER A 221 -19.68 16.36 13.96
CA SER A 221 -20.84 16.93 14.67
C SER A 221 -21.20 16.14 15.93
N PHE A 222 -21.86 16.80 16.89
CA PHE A 222 -22.18 16.25 18.21
C PHE A 222 -22.78 14.83 18.21
N PRO A 223 -23.77 14.48 17.34
CA PRO A 223 -24.31 13.13 17.34
C PRO A 223 -23.24 12.08 17.03
N THR A 224 -22.45 12.28 15.97
CA THR A 224 -21.39 11.35 15.58
C THR A 224 -20.25 11.31 16.60
N ASN A 225 -19.86 12.48 17.13
CA ASN A 225 -18.89 12.57 18.22
C ASN A 225 -19.31 11.69 19.40
N LEU A 226 -20.57 11.79 19.84
CA LEU A 226 -21.07 11.02 20.98
C LEU A 226 -20.90 9.50 20.76
N PHE A 227 -21.19 9.00 19.55
CA PHE A 227 -21.03 7.59 19.21
C PHE A 227 -19.55 7.18 19.17
N LEU A 228 -18.68 7.97 18.52
CA LEU A 228 -17.27 7.62 18.33
C LEU A 228 -16.45 7.76 19.63
N SER A 229 -16.71 8.80 20.42
CA SER A 229 -16.07 9.02 21.73
C SER A 229 -16.45 7.93 22.74
N ASN A 230 -17.68 7.41 22.68
CA ASN A 230 -18.19 6.38 23.59
C ASN A 230 -18.22 4.98 22.95
N MET A 231 -17.13 4.62 22.27
CA MET A 231 -17.01 3.33 21.57
C MET A 231 -17.19 2.12 22.52
N TRP A 232 -16.95 2.28 23.82
CA TRP A 232 -17.22 1.25 24.83
C TRP A 232 -18.70 0.82 24.89
N LEU A 233 -19.62 1.74 24.58
CA LEU A 233 -21.07 1.50 24.56
C LEU A 233 -21.59 1.26 23.14
N PHE A 234 -21.14 2.06 22.19
CA PHE A 234 -21.71 2.10 20.84
C PHE A 234 -20.96 1.25 19.79
N ARG A 235 -19.91 0.51 20.18
CA ARG A 235 -19.15 -0.39 19.28
C ARG A 235 -20.05 -1.26 18.39
N PRO A 236 -21.10 -1.97 18.90
CA PRO A 236 -21.93 -2.82 18.05
C PRO A 236 -22.67 -2.04 16.95
N LEU A 237 -23.07 -0.80 17.23
CA LEU A 237 -23.75 0.06 16.27
C LEU A 237 -22.78 0.58 15.21
N VAL A 238 -21.63 1.10 15.64
CA VAL A 238 -20.59 1.61 14.73
C VAL A 238 -20.09 0.48 13.82
N SER A 239 -19.85 -0.70 14.38
CA SER A 239 -19.46 -1.91 13.63
C SER A 239 -20.43 -2.23 12.50
N ARG A 240 -21.74 -2.27 12.79
CA ARG A 240 -22.78 -2.52 11.78
C ARG A 240 -22.88 -1.42 10.73
N LEU A 241 -22.60 -0.18 11.09
CA LEU A 241 -22.60 0.94 10.14
C LEU A 241 -21.43 0.79 9.15
N MET A 242 -20.25 0.42 9.66
CA MET A 242 -19.06 0.21 8.83
C MET A 242 -19.23 -0.94 7.83
N GLU A 243 -20.00 -1.98 8.17
CA GLU A 243 -20.29 -3.10 7.25
C GLU A 243 -21.13 -2.70 6.03
N ARG A 244 -21.87 -1.58 6.10
CA ARG A 244 -22.81 -1.19 5.03
C ARG A 244 -22.14 -0.57 3.81
N ASN A 245 -20.98 0.06 3.99
CA ASN A 245 -20.23 0.68 2.91
C ASN A 245 -18.97 -0.16 2.63
N PHE A 246 -18.71 -0.45 1.36
CA PHE A 246 -17.62 -1.36 0.96
C PHE A 246 -16.23 -0.86 1.39
N VAL A 247 -16.00 0.46 1.39
CA VAL A 247 -14.74 1.08 1.81
C VAL A 247 -14.54 0.88 3.31
N THR A 248 -15.54 1.21 4.13
CA THR A 248 -15.43 1.03 5.59
C THR A 248 -15.45 -0.44 6.00
N ASN A 249 -16.11 -1.30 5.24
CA ASN A 249 -16.13 -2.74 5.47
C ASN A 249 -14.72 -3.34 5.27
N ALA A 250 -13.96 -2.83 4.29
CA ALA A 250 -12.58 -3.25 4.06
C ALA A 250 -11.63 -2.92 5.22
N LEU A 251 -11.94 -1.91 6.03
CA LEU A 251 -11.16 -1.50 7.22
C LEU A 251 -11.39 -2.39 8.44
N VAL A 252 -12.53 -3.10 8.50
CA VAL A 252 -12.93 -3.88 9.68
C VAL A 252 -12.92 -5.39 9.43
N ARG A 253 -12.61 -5.82 8.21
CA ARG A 253 -12.71 -7.21 7.79
C ARG A 253 -11.65 -7.57 6.75
N THR A 254 -11.18 -8.81 6.79
CA THR A 254 -10.40 -9.40 5.68
C THR A 254 -11.27 -9.51 4.44
N THR A 255 -10.84 -8.86 3.36
CA THR A 255 -11.58 -8.79 2.11
C THR A 255 -11.12 -9.89 1.17
N THR A 256 -12.08 -10.50 0.47
CA THR A 256 -11.81 -11.47 -0.59
C THR A 256 -12.28 -10.85 -1.90
N ALA A 257 -11.41 -10.86 -2.92
CA ALA A 257 -11.75 -10.40 -4.26
C ALA A 257 -11.45 -11.54 -5.25
N LEU A 258 -12.40 -11.83 -6.13
CA LEU A 258 -12.24 -12.79 -7.21
C LEU A 258 -11.99 -12.02 -8.50
N THR A 259 -10.77 -12.09 -9.00
CA THR A 259 -10.31 -11.22 -10.10
C THR A 259 -10.09 -11.96 -11.41
N MET A 260 -9.81 -13.25 -11.37
CA MET A 260 -9.56 -14.08 -12.56
C MET A 260 -10.43 -15.34 -12.54
N PHE A 261 -11.12 -15.60 -13.64
CA PHE A 261 -11.91 -16.82 -13.83
C PHE A 261 -11.64 -17.39 -15.23
N ASN A 262 -11.06 -18.58 -15.30
CA ASN A 262 -10.78 -19.27 -16.56
C ASN A 262 -11.57 -20.57 -16.61
N SER A 263 -12.42 -20.74 -17.63
CA SER A 263 -13.29 -21.91 -17.77
C SER A 263 -13.24 -22.51 -19.17
N GLY A 264 -12.50 -23.61 -19.31
CA GLY A 264 -12.55 -24.50 -20.47
C GLY A 264 -11.81 -23.99 -21.71
N ILE A 265 -11.75 -24.83 -22.75
CA ILE A 265 -10.92 -24.60 -23.96
C ILE A 265 -11.61 -24.95 -25.28
N LYS A 266 -12.78 -25.62 -25.29
CA LYS A 266 -13.40 -26.05 -26.56
C LYS A 266 -14.85 -26.51 -26.43
N VAL A 267 -15.65 -26.21 -27.46
CA VAL A 267 -16.92 -26.89 -27.75
C VAL A 267 -16.61 -28.14 -28.58
N THR A 268 -17.03 -29.32 -28.12
CA THR A 268 -16.99 -30.55 -28.95
C THR A 268 -18.42 -30.82 -29.43
N PRO A 269 -18.74 -30.55 -30.72
CA PRO A 269 -20.03 -30.90 -31.27
C PRO A 269 -20.19 -32.43 -31.36
N PRO A 270 -21.42 -32.95 -31.32
CA PRO A 270 -21.66 -34.38 -31.53
C PRO A 270 -21.26 -34.80 -32.95
N PRO A 271 -20.87 -36.09 -33.14
CA PRO A 271 -20.68 -36.67 -34.47
C PRO A 271 -21.99 -36.75 -35.26
#